data_AF-A0A9N9EKU9-F1
#
_entry.id   AF-A0A9N9EKU9-F1
#
_cell.length_a   1.000
_cell.length_b   1.000
_cell.length_c   1.000
_cell.angle_alpha   90.00
_cell.angle_beta   90.00
_cell.angle_gamma   90.00
#
_symmetry.space_group_name_H-M   'P 1'
#
loop_
_entity.id
_entity.type
_entity.pdbx_description
1 polymer ?
#
loop_
_entity_poly.entity_id
_entity_poly.type
_entity_poly.pdbx_seq_one_letter_code
_entity_poly.pdbx_strand_id
1 'polypeptide(L)'
;DTIKILRPINDATELLSGSSYLTIGDVRIVMMSLLVHLDINSVKNVNSQVEVASTIKAKLEVYWSLIHQSFIIATLLNSRTKFSAFFQDDQPHAKFTLQKMYDEYNPNNIQTALPRLTSTHSIFRALIQSTSSNNQYNTHEIEQYFQLPLEADHINSLEW
;
A
#
# COMPACT_ATOMS: atom_id res chain seq x y z
N ASP A 1 2.96 1.17 -37.40
CA ASP A 1 2.22 1.63 -36.21
C ASP A 1 2.54 0.80 -34.98
N THR A 2 3.52 1.26 -34.21
CA THR A 2 3.87 0.66 -32.91
C THR A 2 2.73 0.90 -31.93
N ILE A 3 2.30 -0.14 -31.22
CA ILE A 3 1.21 -0.07 -30.23
C ILE A 3 1.67 0.84 -29.08
N LYS A 4 1.32 2.13 -29.15
CA LYS A 4 1.72 3.16 -28.18
C LYS A 4 1.29 2.82 -26.75
N ILE A 5 0.24 2.01 -26.61
CA ILE A 5 -0.28 1.57 -25.32
C ILE A 5 0.63 0.59 -24.57
N LEU A 6 1.52 -0.11 -25.27
CA LEU A 6 2.40 -1.11 -24.66
C LEU A 6 3.70 -0.50 -24.13
N ARG A 7 4.05 0.74 -24.53
CA ARG A 7 5.30 1.36 -24.09
C ARG A 7 5.37 1.49 -22.56
N PRO A 8 4.37 2.04 -21.86
CA PRO A 8 4.45 2.14 -20.40
C PRO A 8 4.51 0.78 -19.70
N ILE A 9 3.94 -0.26 -20.29
CA ILE A 9 4.03 -1.63 -19.77
C ILE A 9 5.46 -2.17 -19.91
N ASN A 10 6.11 -1.89 -21.04
CA ASN A 10 7.52 -2.23 -21.24
C ASN A 10 8.42 -1.50 -20.24
N ASP A 11 8.24 -0.18 -20.10
CA ASP A 11 9.04 0.65 -19.20
C ASP A 11 8.84 0.22 -17.73
N ALA A 12 7.60 -0.09 -17.34
CA ALA A 12 7.29 -0.68 -16.04
C ALA A 12 8.00 -2.02 -15.82
N THR A 13 8.03 -2.88 -16.84
CA THR A 13 8.69 -4.19 -16.74
C THR A 13 10.20 -4.04 -16.59
N GLU A 14 10.82 -3.14 -17.36
CA GLU A 14 12.24 -2.83 -17.27
C GLU A 14 12.60 -2.25 -15.90
N LEU A 15 11.81 -1.31 -15.39
CA LEU A 15 11.99 -0.73 -14.06
C LEU A 15 11.92 -1.79 -12.96
N LEU A 16 10.89 -2.63 -12.97
CA LEU A 16 10.68 -3.64 -11.94
C LEU A 16 11.73 -4.75 -12.01
N SER A 17 12.16 -5.15 -13.21
CA SER A 17 13.17 -6.19 -13.40
C SER A 17 14.60 -5.71 -13.16
N GLY A 18 14.88 -4.42 -13.39
CA GLY A 18 16.19 -3.80 -13.16
C GLY A 18 16.44 -3.37 -11.72
N SER A 19 15.41 -3.33 -10.87
CA SER A 19 15.54 -2.87 -9.49
C SER A 19 16.12 -3.95 -8.56
N SER A 20 17.20 -3.63 -7.85
CA SER A 20 17.82 -4.54 -6.88
C SER A 20 17.12 -4.61 -5.52
N TYR A 21 16.30 -3.60 -5.18
CA TYR A 21 15.65 -3.48 -3.86
C TYR A 21 14.19 -3.07 -4.01
N LEU A 22 13.48 -3.82 -4.85
CA LEU A 22 12.08 -3.57 -5.12
C LEU A 22 11.23 -3.88 -3.88
N THR A 23 10.46 -2.89 -3.42
CA THR A 23 9.46 -3.10 -2.38
C THR A 23 8.10 -3.37 -3.00
N ILE A 24 7.22 -4.01 -2.22
CA ILE A 24 5.84 -4.24 -2.62
C ILE A 24 5.04 -2.94 -2.82
N GLY A 25 5.45 -1.86 -2.16
CA GLY A 25 4.91 -0.51 -2.39
C GLY A 25 5.29 0.04 -3.77
N ASP A 26 6.50 -0.21 -4.24
CA ASP A 26 6.96 0.20 -5.58
C ASP A 26 6.15 -0.51 -6.67
N VAL A 27 5.91 -1.82 -6.50
CA VAL A 27 5.06 -2.61 -7.40
C VAL A 27 3.62 -2.08 -7.41
N ARG A 28 3.08 -1.71 -6.25
CA ARG A 28 1.74 -1.08 -6.16
C ARG A 28 1.69 0.20 -6.98
N ILE A 29 2.66 1.10 -6.78
CA ILE A 29 2.69 2.40 -7.49
C ILE A 29 2.73 2.18 -9.00
N VAL A 30 3.63 1.32 -9.49
CA VAL A 30 3.74 1.02 -10.92
C VAL A 30 2.43 0.46 -11.47
N MET A 31 1.80 -0.48 -10.76
CA MET A 31 0.51 -1.05 -11.16
C MET A 31 -0.58 0.01 -11.26
N MET A 32 -0.65 0.92 -10.29
CA MET A 32 -1.64 2.01 -10.31
C MET A 32 -1.40 2.98 -11.46
N SER A 33 -0.14 3.34 -11.73
CA SER A 33 0.22 4.18 -12.87
C SER A 33 -0.18 3.53 -14.20
N LEU A 34 -0.01 2.22 -14.35
CA LEU A 34 -0.45 1.48 -15.53
C LEU A 34 -1.97 1.49 -15.69
N LEU A 35 -2.72 1.25 -14.61
CA LEU A 35 -4.19 1.28 -14.65
C LEU A 35 -4.72 2.65 -15.06
N VAL A 36 -4.15 3.74 -14.51
CA VAL A 36 -4.50 5.11 -14.90
C VAL A 36 -4.17 5.37 -16.37
N HIS A 37 -3.00 4.93 -16.85
CA HIS A 37 -2.63 5.07 -18.26
C HIS A 37 -3.62 4.36 -19.18
N LEU A 38 -3.98 3.11 -18.85
CA LEU A 38 -4.93 2.33 -19.63
C LEU A 38 -6.33 2.92 -19.60
N ASP A 39 -6.76 3.46 -18.46
CA ASP A 39 -8.04 4.13 -18.31
C ASP A 39 -8.16 5.34 -19.23
N ILE A 40 -7.17 6.24 -19.21
CA ILE A 40 -7.11 7.41 -20.09
C ILE A 40 -7.19 6.99 -21.56
N ASN A 41 -6.45 5.94 -21.95
CA ASN A 41 -6.43 5.45 -23.34
C ASN A 41 -7.69 4.67 -23.73
N SER A 42 -8.46 4.14 -22.77
CA SER A 42 -9.75 3.48 -23.01
C SER A 42 -10.90 4.47 -23.20
N VAL A 43 -10.81 5.67 -22.60
CA VAL A 43 -11.88 6.68 -22.63
C VAL A 43 -11.63 7.78 -23.69
N LYS A 44 -10.38 8.23 -23.88
CA LYS A 44 -10.08 9.44 -24.66
C LYS A 44 -9.62 9.22 -26.10
N ASN A 45 -9.36 7.99 -26.53
CA ASN A 45 -8.81 7.74 -27.87
C ASN A 45 -9.89 7.39 -28.91
N VAL A 46 -9.88 8.09 -30.04
CA VAL A 46 -10.60 7.73 -31.29
C VAL A 46 -9.81 6.65 -32.09
N ASN A 47 -8.81 6.04 -31.47
CA ASN A 47 -7.87 5.13 -32.12
C ASN A 47 -8.32 3.67 -32.03
N SER A 48 -7.87 2.85 -32.99
CA SER A 48 -8.09 1.40 -33.07
C SER A 48 -7.56 0.57 -31.88
N GLN A 49 -6.96 1.21 -30.87
CA GLN A 49 -6.34 0.55 -29.72
C GLN A 49 -7.19 0.64 -28.43
N VAL A 50 -8.39 1.24 -28.47
CA VAL A 50 -9.30 1.31 -27.30
C VAL A 50 -9.71 -0.08 -26.81
N GLU A 51 -9.97 -1.00 -27.73
CA GLU A 51 -10.35 -2.37 -27.38
C GLU A 51 -9.18 -3.11 -26.71
N VAL A 52 -7.97 -2.90 -27.22
CA VAL A 52 -6.73 -3.44 -26.63
C VAL A 52 -6.49 -2.84 -25.24
N ALA A 53 -6.67 -1.53 -25.07
CA ALA A 53 -6.58 -0.83 -23.78
C ALA A 53 -7.51 -1.45 -22.73
N SER A 54 -8.78 -1.58 -23.10
CA SER A 54 -9.84 -2.07 -22.23
C SER A 54 -9.61 -3.52 -21.83
N THR A 55 -9.17 -4.35 -22.78
CA THR A 55 -8.88 -5.77 -22.53
C THR A 55 -7.70 -5.94 -21.57
N ILE A 56 -6.62 -5.17 -21.77
CA ILE A 56 -5.45 -5.20 -20.88
C ILE A 56 -5.84 -4.70 -19.48
N LYS A 57 -6.58 -3.59 -19.41
CA LYS A 57 -7.07 -3.02 -18.15
C LYS A 57 -7.87 -4.04 -17.35
N ALA A 58 -8.89 -4.64 -17.96
CA ALA A 58 -9.74 -5.63 -17.30
C ALA A 58 -8.92 -6.82 -16.77
N LYS A 59 -7.94 -7.29 -17.54
CA LYS A 59 -7.07 -8.39 -17.10
C LYS A 59 -6.17 -8.01 -15.94
N LEU A 60 -5.62 -6.79 -15.94
CA LEU A 60 -4.82 -6.27 -14.83
C LEU A 60 -5.65 -6.06 -13.57
N GLU A 61 -6.89 -5.57 -13.69
CA GLU A 61 -7.81 -5.41 -12.56
C GLU A 61 -8.15 -6.76 -11.91
N VAL A 62 -8.37 -7.80 -12.72
CA VAL A 62 -8.58 -9.17 -12.20
C VAL A 62 -7.37 -9.63 -11.40
N TYR A 63 -6.15 -9.51 -11.96
CA TYR A 63 -4.94 -9.90 -11.23
C TYR A 63 -4.72 -9.07 -9.98
N TRP A 64 -4.98 -7.77 -10.07
CA TRP A 64 -4.86 -6.85 -8.95
C TRP A 64 -5.79 -7.23 -7.80
N SER A 65 -7.04 -7.57 -8.09
CA SER A 65 -8.04 -7.96 -7.08
C SER A 65 -7.60 -9.13 -6.20
N LEU A 66 -6.81 -10.06 -6.74
CA LEU A 66 -6.31 -11.24 -6.02
C LEU A 66 -5.22 -10.89 -5.00
N ILE A 67 -4.44 -9.84 -5.24
CA ILE A 67 -3.27 -9.47 -4.43
C ILE A 67 -3.47 -8.17 -3.65
N HIS A 68 -4.54 -7.43 -3.95
CA HIS A 68 -4.81 -6.08 -3.46
C HIS A 68 -4.71 -5.96 -1.93
N GLN A 69 -5.33 -6.89 -1.20
CA GLN A 69 -5.36 -6.83 0.27
C GLN A 69 -3.98 -7.00 0.90
N SER A 70 -3.17 -7.94 0.40
CA SER A 70 -1.79 -8.14 0.87
C SER A 70 -0.92 -6.93 0.55
N PHE A 71 -1.15 -6.30 -0.61
CA PHE A 71 -0.43 -5.10 -1.03
C PHE A 71 -0.78 -3.87 -0.19
N ILE A 72 -2.04 -3.72 0.23
CA ILE A 72 -2.45 -2.61 1.11
C ILE A 72 -1.65 -2.66 2.41
N ILE A 73 -1.66 -3.80 3.12
CA ILE A 73 -0.97 -3.94 4.40
C ILE A 73 0.53 -3.69 4.24
N ALA A 74 1.14 -4.29 3.22
CA ALA A 74 2.59 -4.23 3.06
C ALA A 74 3.07 -2.86 2.53
N THR A 75 2.26 -2.15 1.74
CA THR A 75 2.52 -0.75 1.37
C THR A 75 2.38 0.15 2.59
N LEU A 76 1.42 -0.12 3.46
CA LEU A 76 1.16 0.70 4.63
C LEU A 76 2.26 0.60 5.70
N LEU A 77 2.92 -0.55 5.77
CA LEU A 77 4.11 -0.78 6.60
C LEU A 77 5.41 -0.26 5.97
N ASN A 78 5.39 0.11 4.68
CA ASN A 78 6.57 0.65 4.02
C ASN A 78 6.67 2.15 4.35
N SER A 79 7.71 2.51 5.11
CA SER A 79 7.97 3.89 5.54
C SER A 79 8.15 4.87 4.38
N ARG A 80 8.45 4.37 3.17
CA ARG A 80 8.63 5.18 1.95
C ARG A 80 7.31 5.54 1.27
N THR A 81 6.23 4.80 1.54
CA THR A 81 4.94 5.02 0.90
C THR A 81 3.97 5.67 1.87
N LYS A 82 3.71 6.96 1.65
CA LYS A 82 2.79 7.75 2.46
C LYS A 82 1.34 7.32 2.20
N PHE A 83 0.48 7.50 3.20
CA PHE A 83 -0.95 7.16 3.12
C PHE A 83 -1.68 7.90 1.98
N SER A 84 -1.19 9.09 1.60
CA SER A 84 -1.70 9.87 0.46
C SER A 84 -1.50 9.20 -0.90
N ALA A 85 -0.62 8.19 -1.02
CA ALA A 85 -0.43 7.41 -2.24
C ALA A 85 -1.50 6.32 -2.46
N PHE A 86 -2.45 6.19 -1.52
CA PHE A 86 -3.63 5.34 -1.71
C PHE A 86 -4.73 6.11 -2.44
N PHE A 87 -5.43 5.42 -3.35
CA PHE A 87 -6.63 5.98 -3.98
C PHE A 87 -7.67 6.30 -2.91
N GLN A 88 -8.52 7.30 -3.16
CA GLN A 88 -9.54 7.72 -2.21
C GLN A 88 -10.44 6.56 -1.75
N ASP A 89 -10.72 5.62 -2.66
CA ASP A 89 -11.54 4.43 -2.37
C ASP A 89 -10.81 3.40 -1.48
N ASP A 90 -9.48 3.33 -1.57
CA ASP A 90 -8.65 2.40 -0.80
C ASP A 90 -8.33 2.94 0.61
N GLN A 91 -8.27 4.26 0.76
CA GLN A 91 -7.93 4.92 2.04
C GLN A 91 -8.81 4.49 3.22
N PRO A 92 -10.16 4.48 3.15
CA PRO A 92 -10.97 4.06 4.30
C PRO A 92 -10.70 2.61 4.70
N HIS A 93 -10.49 1.72 3.73
CA HIS A 93 -10.17 0.32 4.00
C HIS A 93 -8.77 0.14 4.59
N ALA A 94 -7.78 0.86 4.07
CA ALA A 94 -6.42 0.89 4.61
C ALA A 94 -6.40 1.44 6.05
N LYS A 95 -7.14 2.53 6.31
CA LYS A 95 -7.28 3.13 7.64
C LYS A 95 -7.92 2.16 8.63
N PHE A 96 -9.04 1.54 8.25
CA PHE A 96 -9.71 0.53 9.07
C PHE A 96 -8.79 -0.65 9.40
N THR A 97 -8.04 -1.13 8.40
CA THR A 97 -7.10 -2.24 8.57
C THR A 97 -5.99 -1.87 9.55
N LEU A 98 -5.44 -0.66 9.47
CA LEU A 98 -4.45 -0.17 10.44
C LEU A 98 -5.01 -0.02 11.84
N GLN A 99 -6.20 0.59 11.97
CA GLN A 99 -6.84 0.77 13.27
C GLN A 99 -7.09 -0.58 13.93
N LYS A 100 -7.59 -1.56 13.17
CA LYS A 100 -7.77 -2.93 13.64
C LYS A 100 -6.46 -3.57 14.11
N MET A 101 -5.39 -3.42 13.33
CA MET A 101 -4.06 -3.95 13.71
C MET A 101 -3.53 -3.23 14.97
N TYR A 102 -3.66 -1.91 15.03
CA TYR A 102 -3.24 -1.13 16.20
C TYR A 102 -4.02 -1.53 17.46
N ASP A 103 -5.34 -1.68 17.36
CA ASP A 103 -6.20 -2.10 18.46
C ASP A 103 -5.86 -3.51 18.97
N GLU A 104 -5.40 -4.40 18.09
CA GLU A 104 -4.91 -5.75 18.44
C GLU A 104 -3.65 -5.70 19.33
N TYR A 105 -2.78 -4.72 19.10
CA TYR A 105 -1.53 -4.52 19.85
C TYR A 105 -1.64 -3.46 20.95
N ASN A 106 -2.77 -2.75 21.06
CA ASN A 106 -2.97 -1.74 22.08
C ASN A 106 -2.99 -2.40 23.47
N PRO A 107 -2.03 -2.08 24.36
CA PRO A 107 -1.91 -2.75 25.66
C PRO A 107 -3.16 -2.61 26.54
N ASN A 108 -3.95 -1.55 26.34
CA ASN A 108 -5.20 -1.32 27.05
C ASN A 108 -6.31 -2.33 26.70
N ASN A 109 -6.22 -2.98 25.52
CA ASN A 109 -7.17 -4.00 25.06
C ASN A 109 -6.73 -5.43 25.40
N ILE A 110 -5.54 -5.62 25.96
CA ILE A 110 -5.02 -6.96 26.26
C ILE A 110 -5.52 -7.40 27.64
N GLN A 111 -6.62 -8.15 27.69
CA GLN A 111 -7.14 -8.74 28.93
C GLN A 111 -6.12 -9.68 29.59
N THR A 112 -6.14 -9.67 30.93
CA THR A 112 -5.24 -10.24 31.96
C THR A 112 -5.08 -11.77 31.99
N ALA A 113 -5.29 -12.49 30.89
CA ALA A 113 -5.02 -13.93 30.85
C ALA A 113 -3.56 -14.19 30.49
N LEU A 114 -2.81 -14.85 31.38
CA LEU A 114 -1.44 -15.33 31.13
C LEU A 114 -1.37 -15.99 29.74
N PRO A 115 -0.58 -15.46 28.79
CA PRO A 115 -0.53 -16.04 27.46
C PRO A 115 0.09 -17.44 27.58
N ARG A 116 -0.59 -18.47 27.09
CA ARG A 116 0.11 -19.69 26.70
C ARG A 116 1.12 -19.28 25.63
N LEU A 117 2.41 -19.45 25.92
CA LEU A 117 3.54 -19.11 25.05
C LEU A 117 3.64 -20.12 23.89
N THR A 118 2.60 -20.21 23.07
CA THR A 118 2.47 -21.18 21.98
C THR A 118 2.76 -20.60 20.60
N SER A 119 2.93 -19.28 20.48
CA SER A 119 3.27 -18.63 19.20
C SER A 119 4.15 -17.40 19.39
N THR A 120 4.90 -17.03 18.35
CA THR A 120 5.71 -15.79 18.32
C THR A 120 4.85 -14.56 18.60
N HIS A 121 3.58 -14.59 18.16
CA HIS A 121 2.58 -13.56 18.43
C HIS A 121 2.26 -13.44 19.93
N SER A 122 2.08 -14.55 20.65
CA SER A 122 1.81 -14.50 22.09
C SER A 122 3.02 -14.08 22.92
N ILE A 123 4.24 -14.41 22.47
CA ILE A 123 5.51 -13.93 23.05
C ILE A 123 5.63 -12.41 22.90
N PHE A 124 5.41 -11.88 21.70
CA PHE A 124 5.51 -10.45 21.44
C PHE A 124 4.48 -9.64 22.27
N ARG A 125 3.25 -10.14 22.41
CA ARG A 125 2.25 -9.49 23.28
C ARG A 125 2.67 -9.47 24.75
N ALA A 126 3.26 -10.55 25.26
CA ALA A 126 3.77 -10.61 26.63
C ALA A 126 4.90 -9.58 26.86
N LEU A 127 5.77 -9.39 25.86
CA LEU A 127 6.83 -8.37 25.92
C LEU A 127 6.26 -6.94 25.97
N ILE A 128 5.29 -6.61 25.10
CA ILE A 128 4.63 -5.29 25.13
C ILE A 128 4.04 -5.03 26.51
N GLN A 129 3.29 -5.98 27.07
CA GLN A 129 2.70 -5.85 28.42
C GLN A 129 3.75 -5.56 29.50
N SER A 130 4.89 -6.24 29.46
CA SER A 130 5.96 -6.04 30.44
C SER A 130 6.59 -4.64 30.37
N THR A 131 6.61 -4.04 29.17
CA THR A 131 7.09 -2.65 28.96
C THR A 131 6.03 -1.59 29.24
N SER A 132 4.73 -1.93 29.15
CA SER A 132 3.61 -1.00 29.28
C SER A 132 3.28 -0.57 30.71
N SER A 133 3.84 -1.20 31.74
CA SER A 133 3.58 -0.82 33.15
C SER A 133 4.06 0.59 33.52
N ASN A 134 4.83 1.28 32.66
CA ASN A 134 5.45 2.57 32.96
C ASN A 134 5.07 3.75 32.04
N ASN A 135 4.32 3.57 30.94
CA ASN A 135 4.05 4.64 29.97
C ASN A 135 2.56 4.82 29.68
N GLN A 136 2.04 6.04 29.85
CA GLN A 136 0.71 6.43 29.35
C GLN A 136 0.75 6.47 27.81
N TYR A 137 0.09 5.52 27.16
CA TYR A 137 -0.04 5.50 25.70
C TYR A 137 -1.03 6.57 25.24
N ASN A 138 -0.61 7.36 24.26
CA ASN A 138 -1.40 8.46 23.72
C ASN A 138 -2.42 7.89 22.72
N THR A 139 -3.71 7.92 23.07
CA THR A 139 -4.80 7.32 22.26
C THR A 139 -4.95 7.93 20.86
N HIS A 140 -4.26 9.04 20.59
CA HIS A 140 -4.32 9.79 19.32
C HIS A 140 -3.07 9.58 18.44
N GLU A 141 -2.12 8.71 18.82
CA GLU A 141 -0.87 8.50 18.07
C GLU A 141 -1.13 8.10 16.61
N ILE A 142 -2.08 7.19 16.37
CA ILE A 142 -2.42 6.74 15.03
C ILE A 142 -3.08 7.86 14.19
N GLU A 143 -3.87 8.72 14.84
CA GLU A 143 -4.49 9.88 14.18
C GLU A 143 -3.46 10.93 13.82
N GLN A 144 -2.45 11.14 14.67
CA GLN A 144 -1.30 12.00 14.39
C GLN A 144 -0.47 11.46 13.22
N TYR A 145 -0.25 10.14 13.13
CA TYR A 145 0.45 9.52 12.00
C TYR A 145 -0.27 9.79 10.66
N PHE A 146 -1.60 9.74 10.64
CA PHE A 146 -2.39 10.08 9.45
C PHE A 146 -2.36 11.56 9.10
N GLN A 147 -2.05 12.44 10.05
CA GLN A 147 -2.01 13.90 9.88
C GLN A 147 -0.60 14.46 9.66
N LEU A 148 0.44 13.60 9.66
CA LEU A 148 1.81 14.04 9.46
C LEU A 148 1.92 14.82 8.13
N PRO A 149 2.41 16.08 8.17
CA PRO A 149 2.57 16.87 6.97
C PRO A 149 3.42 16.11 5.96
N LEU A 150 3.08 16.29 4.68
CA LEU A 150 4.03 16.01 3.63
C LEU A 150 5.22 16.94 3.91
N GLU A 151 6.34 16.42 4.39
CA GLU A 151 7.61 17.14 4.22
C GLU A 151 7.75 17.37 2.71
N ALA A 152 7.31 18.57 2.30
CA ALA A 152 7.76 19.22 1.11
C ALA A 152 9.23 19.53 1.34
N ASP A 153 9.99 19.43 0.26
CA ASP A 153 11.40 19.80 0.16
C ASP A 153 12.37 18.73 0.67
N HIS A 154 12.69 17.80 -0.25
CA HIS A 154 14.06 17.36 -0.60
C HIS A 154 14.16 15.94 -1.18
N ILE A 155 13.08 15.38 -1.76
CA ILE A 155 13.25 14.25 -2.68
C ILE A 155 12.42 14.51 -3.92
N ASN A 156 13.08 15.03 -4.97
CA ASN A 156 12.73 14.79 -6.36
C ASN A 156 12.79 13.27 -6.61
N SER A 157 11.81 12.52 -6.09
CA SER A 157 11.57 11.13 -6.50
C SER A 157 10.41 11.19 -7.47
N LEU A 158 10.70 10.86 -8.72
CA LEU A 158 9.91 11.06 -9.94
C LEU A 158 10.08 12.44 -10.61
N GLU A 159 11.33 12.79 -10.94
CA GLU A 159 11.57 13.31 -12.28
C GLU A 159 11.71 12.10 -13.23
N TRP A 160 10.85 12.05 -14.25
CA TRP A 160 11.05 11.23 -15.45
C TRP A 160 11.77 12.08 -16.50
#